data_AF-A0A5J5FG17-F1
#
_entry.id   AF-A0A5J5FG17-F1
#
_cell.length_a   1.000
_cell.length_b   1.000
_cell.length_c   1.000
_cell.angle_alpha   90.00
_cell.angle_beta   90.00
_cell.angle_gamma   90.00
#
_symmetry.space_group_name_H-M   'P 1'
#
loop_
_entity.id
_entity.type
_entity.pdbx_description
1 polymer ?
#
loop_
_entity_poly.entity_id
_entity_poly.type
_entity_poly.pdbx_seq_one_letter_code
_entity_poly.pdbx_strand_id
1 'polypeptide(L)'
;MRFKLITAVILSLALLSLPAVSMASTPTLPPPPSSLPSITYYYGSTHYSITQAEWNSFFSDVIDNRSLVSYNWTNVSTQDLIVFDLSYTGLNPYGLELVVALSDIGFPSVQNMTKAFISIENKPSQISGYTNIQALDAGAYPGFSFSKPVVNHTGEYIGIGVIIVLFASIFMLYYVFNRRK
;
A
#
# COMPACT_ATOMS: atom_id res chain seq x y z
N MET A 1 15.29 40.05 -25.27
CA MET A 1 16.10 38.85 -24.91
C MET A 1 15.76 38.26 -23.54
N ARG A 2 15.63 39.06 -22.47
CA ARG A 2 15.36 38.57 -21.10
C ARG A 2 14.08 37.74 -20.93
N PHE A 3 13.01 38.08 -21.65
CA PHE A 3 11.73 37.36 -21.57
C PHE A 3 11.82 35.90 -22.05
N LYS A 4 12.57 35.64 -23.13
CA LYS A 4 12.78 34.29 -23.70
C LYS A 4 13.62 33.38 -22.79
N LEU A 5 14.55 33.96 -22.02
CA LEU A 5 15.37 33.22 -21.06
C LEU A 5 14.54 32.75 -19.87
N ILE A 6 13.64 33.60 -19.37
CA ILE A 6 12.75 33.28 -18.25
C ILE A 6 11.74 32.18 -18.65
N THR A 7 11.18 32.25 -19.87
CA THR A 7 10.27 31.19 -20.36
C THR A 7 10.99 29.85 -20.52
N ALA A 8 12.23 29.87 -21.03
CA ALA A 8 13.04 28.66 -21.18
C ALA A 8 13.36 28.00 -19.84
N VAL A 9 13.69 28.79 -18.81
CA VAL A 9 13.98 28.29 -17.45
C VAL A 9 12.73 27.73 -16.77
N ILE A 10 11.57 28.37 -16.90
CA ILE A 10 10.31 27.86 -16.33
C ILE A 10 9.89 26.55 -17.01
N LEU A 11 10.08 26.45 -18.33
CA LEU A 11 9.73 25.26 -19.09
C LEU A 11 10.63 24.07 -18.73
N SER A 12 11.94 24.30 -18.55
CA SER A 12 12.86 23.24 -18.12
C SER A 12 12.66 22.84 -16.65
N LEU A 13 12.26 23.77 -15.77
CA LEU A 13 11.87 23.43 -14.40
C LEU A 13 10.57 22.60 -14.35
N ALA A 14 9.60 22.92 -15.22
CA ALA A 14 8.36 22.15 -15.36
C ALA A 14 8.63 20.73 -15.90
N LEU A 15 9.54 20.59 -16.86
CA LEU A 15 9.95 19.28 -17.40
C LEU A 15 10.70 18.41 -16.38
N LEU A 16 11.46 19.02 -15.46
CA LEU A 16 12.12 18.30 -14.36
C LEU A 16 11.16 17.90 -13.23
N SER A 17 9.98 18.52 -13.15
CA SER A 17 8.93 18.16 -12.18
C SER A 17 7.99 17.07 -12.66
N LEU A 18 8.15 16.58 -13.90
CA LEU A 18 7.36 15.44 -14.37
C LEU A 18 7.80 14.20 -13.59
N PRO A 19 6.88 13.49 -12.91
CA PRO A 19 7.22 12.24 -12.24
C PRO A 19 7.79 11.28 -13.28
N ALA A 20 8.96 10.71 -12.99
CA ALA A 20 9.53 9.65 -13.82
C ALA A 20 8.54 8.48 -13.80
N VAL A 21 7.75 8.35 -14.88
CA VAL A 21 6.81 7.25 -15.03
C VAL A 21 7.63 5.99 -15.33
N SER A 22 8.05 5.30 -14.27
CA SER A 22 8.68 4.00 -14.40
C SER A 22 7.66 3.02 -14.96
N MET A 23 7.78 2.72 -16.25
CA MET A 23 7.05 1.66 -16.93
C MET A 23 7.68 0.30 -16.64
N ALA A 24 7.87 -0.03 -15.36
CA ALA A 24 8.20 -1.39 -14.97
C ALA A 24 6.97 -2.29 -15.24
N SER A 25 7.18 -3.33 -16.03
CA SER A 25 6.21 -4.40 -16.24
C SER A 25 5.92 -5.07 -14.90
N THR A 26 4.66 -5.04 -14.47
CA THR A 26 4.22 -5.85 -13.33
C THR A 26 4.38 -7.32 -13.69
N PRO A 27 5.01 -8.15 -12.84
CA PRO A 27 5.12 -9.57 -13.11
C PRO A 27 3.72 -10.17 -13.26
N THR A 28 3.58 -11.14 -14.17
CA THR A 28 2.35 -11.92 -14.28
C THR A 28 2.16 -12.69 -12.98
N LEU A 29 0.99 -12.53 -12.36
CA LEU A 29 0.67 -13.21 -11.12
C LEU A 29 0.36 -14.69 -11.41
N PRO A 30 0.85 -15.62 -10.57
CA PRO A 30 0.53 -17.03 -10.68
C PRO A 30 -0.97 -17.25 -10.38
N PRO A 31 -1.58 -18.30 -10.95
CA PRO A 31 -2.93 -18.68 -10.59
C PRO A 31 -2.99 -19.18 -9.13
N PRO A 32 -4.14 -19.05 -8.46
CA PRO A 32 -4.31 -19.54 -7.09
C PRO A 32 -4.11 -21.06 -7.01
N PRO A 33 -3.55 -21.57 -5.91
CA PRO A 33 -3.40 -23.00 -5.69
C PRO A 33 -4.77 -23.65 -5.38
N SER A 34 -4.87 -24.97 -5.52
CA SER A 34 -6.07 -25.72 -5.11
C SER A 34 -6.24 -25.81 -3.59
N SER A 35 -5.16 -25.58 -2.84
CA SER A 35 -5.13 -25.65 -1.38
C SER A 35 -4.09 -24.70 -0.83
N LEU A 36 -4.39 -24.04 0.30
CA LEU A 36 -3.48 -23.14 0.98
C LEU A 36 -2.61 -23.89 1.99
N PRO A 37 -1.32 -23.53 2.15
CA PRO A 37 -0.44 -24.20 3.08
C PRO A 37 -0.84 -23.90 4.54
N SER A 38 -0.59 -24.88 5.41
CA SER A 38 -0.72 -24.69 6.85
C SER A 38 0.51 -23.98 7.41
N ILE A 39 0.30 -22.89 8.16
CA ILE A 39 1.39 -22.14 8.79
C ILE A 39 1.35 -22.32 10.30
N THR A 40 2.44 -22.84 10.87
CA THR A 40 2.59 -23.02 12.31
C THR A 40 3.29 -21.82 12.94
N TYR A 41 2.76 -21.33 14.07
CA TYR A 41 3.37 -20.30 14.90
C TYR A 41 3.27 -20.67 16.38
N TYR A 42 4.02 -19.96 17.23
CA TYR A 42 4.12 -20.23 18.65
C TYR A 42 3.51 -19.09 19.46
N TYR A 43 2.71 -19.43 20.46
CA TYR A 43 2.21 -18.51 21.50
C TYR A 43 2.66 -19.05 22.86
N GLY A 44 3.68 -18.43 23.43
CA GLY A 44 4.37 -18.95 24.61
C GLY A 44 4.99 -20.33 24.34
N SER A 45 4.62 -21.35 25.12
CA SER A 45 5.07 -22.74 24.94
C SER A 45 4.15 -23.59 24.06
N THR A 46 3.03 -23.04 23.58
CA THR A 46 2.04 -23.74 22.76
C THR A 46 2.22 -23.35 21.29
N HIS A 47 2.06 -24.31 20.38
CA HIS A 47 2.02 -24.04 18.95
C HIS A 47 0.59 -24.13 18.42
N TYR A 48 0.27 -23.26 17.47
CA TYR A 48 -0.98 -23.29 16.71
C TYR A 48 -0.65 -23.35 15.23
N SER A 49 -1.59 -23.86 14.44
CA SER A 49 -1.47 -23.86 12.97
C SER A 49 -2.67 -23.16 12.35
N ILE A 50 -2.40 -22.24 11.44
CA ILE A 50 -3.40 -21.61 10.58
C ILE A 50 -3.56 -22.54 9.38
N THR A 51 -4.67 -23.28 9.31
CA THR A 51 -4.95 -24.19 8.20
C THR A 51 -5.73 -23.46 7.11
N GLN A 52 -6.03 -24.16 6.02
CA GLN A 52 -6.86 -23.63 4.95
C GLN A 52 -8.23 -23.12 5.45
N ALA A 53 -8.83 -23.76 6.45
CA ALA A 53 -10.11 -23.31 7.00
C ALA A 53 -9.97 -21.93 7.67
N GLU A 54 -8.95 -21.74 8.51
CA GLU A 54 -8.70 -20.45 9.16
C GLU A 54 -8.29 -19.36 8.16
N TRP A 55 -7.52 -19.69 7.12
CA TRP A 55 -7.21 -18.74 6.05
C TRP A 55 -8.47 -18.30 5.30
N ASN A 56 -9.34 -19.24 4.93
CA ASN A 56 -10.59 -18.93 4.26
C ASN A 56 -11.48 -18.01 5.12
N SER A 57 -11.60 -18.29 6.42
CA SER A 57 -12.33 -17.42 7.34
C SER A 57 -11.69 -16.05 7.50
N PHE A 58 -10.35 -15.95 7.50
CA PHE A 58 -9.67 -14.67 7.49
C PHE A 58 -10.00 -13.85 6.23
N PHE A 59 -9.94 -14.47 5.04
CA PHE A 59 -10.28 -13.76 3.80
C PHE A 59 -11.75 -13.33 3.76
N SER A 60 -12.68 -14.21 4.12
CA SER A 60 -14.12 -13.91 4.06
C SER A 60 -14.57 -12.90 5.13
N ASP A 61 -14.04 -13.00 6.35
CA ASP A 61 -14.59 -12.26 7.50
C ASP A 61 -13.78 -11.01 7.84
N VAL A 62 -12.52 -10.92 7.36
CA VAL A 62 -11.63 -9.78 7.60
C VAL A 62 -11.33 -9.02 6.31
N ILE A 63 -10.79 -9.69 5.28
CA ILE A 63 -10.37 -9.00 4.04
C ILE A 63 -11.58 -8.57 3.19
N ASP A 64 -12.60 -9.41 3.07
CA ASP A 64 -13.81 -9.10 2.30
C ASP A 64 -14.78 -8.19 3.07
N ASN A 65 -14.51 -7.95 4.37
CA ASN A 65 -15.33 -7.08 5.19
C ASN A 65 -15.09 -5.61 4.83
N ARG A 66 -16.10 -5.02 4.18
CA ARG A 66 -16.10 -3.63 3.68
C ARG A 66 -15.97 -2.56 4.76
N SER A 67 -16.20 -2.91 6.03
CA SER A 67 -15.98 -2.01 7.16
C SER A 67 -14.52 -2.01 7.65
N LEU A 68 -13.72 -3.01 7.25
CA LEU A 68 -12.30 -3.12 7.56
C LEU A 68 -11.42 -2.80 6.36
N VAL A 69 -11.77 -3.27 5.16
CA VAL A 69 -11.05 -3.00 3.91
C VAL A 69 -12.02 -2.44 2.87
N SER A 70 -11.72 -1.25 2.37
CA SER A 70 -12.54 -0.50 1.44
C SER A 70 -12.38 -0.90 -0.03
N TYR A 71 -11.44 -1.79 -0.37
CA TYR A 71 -11.38 -2.43 -1.70
C TYR A 71 -12.13 -3.76 -1.74
N ASN A 72 -12.73 -4.12 -2.88
CA ASN A 72 -13.55 -5.33 -2.99
C ASN A 72 -12.69 -6.48 -3.50
N TRP A 73 -12.24 -7.34 -2.58
CA TRP A 73 -11.35 -8.46 -2.87
C TRP A 73 -12.06 -9.76 -3.22
N THR A 74 -13.37 -9.90 -2.95
CA THR A 74 -14.14 -11.16 -3.08
C THR A 74 -14.07 -11.82 -4.46
N ASN A 75 -13.89 -11.05 -5.54
CA ASN A 75 -13.81 -11.57 -6.91
C ASN A 75 -12.39 -11.51 -7.50
N VAL A 76 -11.38 -11.25 -6.68
CA VAL A 76 -9.99 -11.21 -7.11
C VAL A 76 -9.39 -12.60 -6.95
N SER A 77 -9.19 -13.32 -8.05
CA SER A 77 -8.69 -14.70 -8.08
C SER A 77 -7.33 -14.89 -7.40
N THR A 78 -6.57 -13.82 -7.20
CA THR A 78 -5.24 -13.83 -6.59
C THR A 78 -5.24 -13.22 -5.18
N GLN A 79 -6.40 -13.11 -4.52
CA GLN A 79 -6.55 -12.56 -3.17
C GLN A 79 -5.60 -13.20 -2.15
N ASP A 80 -5.32 -14.50 -2.29
CA ASP A 80 -4.39 -15.24 -1.44
C ASP A 80 -2.98 -14.60 -1.38
N LEU A 81 -2.56 -13.93 -2.46
CA LEU A 81 -1.29 -13.19 -2.53
C LEU A 81 -1.25 -11.97 -1.59
N ILE A 82 -2.33 -11.62 -0.92
CA ILE A 82 -2.30 -10.65 0.17
C ILE A 82 -1.35 -11.12 1.26
N VAL A 83 -1.41 -12.40 1.65
CA VAL A 83 -0.57 -12.98 2.72
C VAL A 83 0.49 -13.95 2.22
N PHE A 84 0.27 -14.63 1.09
CA PHE A 84 1.22 -15.61 0.55
C PHE A 84 2.23 -15.00 -0.41
N ASP A 85 3.39 -15.64 -0.52
CA ASP A 85 4.37 -15.35 -1.56
C ASP A 85 3.89 -15.87 -2.94
N LEU A 86 4.63 -15.53 -4.00
CA LEU A 86 4.29 -15.95 -5.37
C LEU A 86 4.38 -17.47 -5.60
N SER A 87 4.95 -18.23 -4.68
CA SER A 87 5.00 -19.70 -4.76
C SER A 87 3.81 -20.37 -4.07
N TYR A 88 3.06 -19.64 -3.25
CA TYR A 88 2.02 -20.15 -2.35
C TYR A 88 2.53 -21.24 -1.38
N THR A 89 3.83 -21.30 -1.13
CA THR A 89 4.42 -22.24 -0.15
C THR A 89 4.78 -21.57 1.17
N GLY A 90 4.95 -20.24 1.15
CA GLY A 90 5.28 -19.44 2.30
C GLY A 90 4.52 -18.11 2.32
N LEU A 91 4.78 -17.33 3.37
CA LEU A 91 4.19 -16.01 3.55
C LEU A 91 5.05 -14.94 2.87
N ASN A 92 4.38 -13.94 2.32
CA ASN A 92 5.04 -12.69 1.94
C ASN A 92 5.33 -11.84 3.19
N PRO A 93 6.04 -10.70 3.07
CA PRO A 93 6.35 -9.84 4.22
C PRO A 93 5.13 -9.40 5.04
N TYR A 94 4.01 -9.07 4.39
CA TYR A 94 2.78 -8.69 5.10
C TYR A 94 2.16 -9.88 5.84
N GLY A 95 2.07 -11.04 5.19
CA GLY A 95 1.57 -12.26 5.82
C GLY A 95 2.42 -12.67 7.03
N LEU A 96 3.74 -12.52 6.94
CA LEU A 96 4.64 -12.76 8.07
C LEU A 96 4.36 -11.80 9.24
N GLU A 97 4.21 -10.50 8.97
CA GLU A 97 3.85 -9.51 10.00
C GLU A 97 2.53 -9.84 10.68
N LEU A 98 1.53 -10.28 9.90
CA LEU A 98 0.23 -10.70 10.42
C LEU A 98 0.36 -11.91 11.34
N VAL A 99 1.12 -12.94 10.95
CA VAL A 99 1.32 -14.14 11.76
C VAL A 99 2.13 -13.83 13.02
N VAL A 100 3.13 -12.95 12.94
CA VAL A 100 3.85 -12.48 14.13
C VAL A 100 2.91 -11.73 15.08
N ALA A 101 2.08 -10.82 14.57
CA ALA A 101 1.09 -10.12 15.39
C ALA A 101 0.07 -11.07 16.03
N LEU A 102 -0.36 -12.11 15.30
CA LEU A 102 -1.22 -13.16 15.85
C LEU A 102 -0.53 -13.98 16.93
N SER A 103 0.78 -14.25 16.76
CA SER A 103 1.60 -14.99 17.71
C SER A 103 1.75 -14.31 19.07
N ASP A 104 1.48 -12.99 19.15
CA ASP A 104 1.41 -12.24 20.40
C ASP A 104 0.01 -12.26 21.04
N ILE A 105 -1.01 -12.71 20.30
CA ILE A 105 -2.43 -12.66 20.71
C ILE A 105 -2.93 -14.03 21.19
N GLY A 106 -2.68 -15.10 20.42
CA GLY A 106 -3.14 -16.45 20.77
C GLY A 106 -3.62 -17.26 19.57
N PHE A 107 -4.59 -18.14 19.79
CA PHE A 107 -5.08 -19.11 18.79
C PHE A 107 -5.73 -18.44 17.54
N PRO A 108 -5.73 -19.11 16.37
CA PRO A 108 -6.08 -18.51 15.08
C PRO A 108 -7.61 -18.45 14.84
N SER A 109 -8.35 -17.76 15.71
CA SER A 109 -9.75 -17.40 15.44
C SER A 109 -9.84 -16.16 14.57
N VAL A 110 -10.98 -15.99 13.89
CA VAL A 110 -11.35 -14.74 13.19
C VAL A 110 -11.16 -13.53 14.11
N GLN A 111 -11.64 -13.59 15.36
CA GLN A 111 -11.52 -12.48 16.31
C GLN A 111 -10.04 -12.09 16.57
N ASN A 112 -9.15 -13.08 16.74
CA ASN A 112 -7.74 -12.81 16.97
C ASN A 112 -7.02 -12.38 15.69
N MET A 113 -7.39 -12.94 14.54
CA MET A 113 -6.92 -12.51 13.22
C MET A 113 -7.31 -11.05 12.94
N THR A 114 -8.53 -10.63 13.27
CA THR A 114 -8.95 -9.23 13.16
C THR A 114 -8.12 -8.32 14.06
N LYS A 115 -7.84 -8.73 15.30
CA LYS A 115 -6.96 -7.96 16.20
C LYS A 115 -5.52 -7.87 15.66
N ALA A 116 -4.98 -8.96 15.14
CA ALA A 116 -3.66 -8.99 14.51
C ALA A 116 -3.62 -8.09 13.27
N PHE A 117 -4.66 -8.15 12.44
CA PHE A 117 -4.82 -7.30 11.27
C PHE A 117 -4.82 -5.81 11.63
N ILE A 118 -5.65 -5.39 12.60
CA ILE A 118 -5.74 -4.00 13.06
C ILE A 118 -4.40 -3.53 13.64
N SER A 119 -3.67 -4.38 14.36
CA SER A 119 -2.40 -3.99 14.99
C SER A 119 -1.28 -3.70 13.98
N ILE A 120 -1.36 -4.25 12.76
CA ILE A 120 -0.38 -4.03 11.69
C ILE A 120 -0.86 -3.08 10.59
N GLU A 121 -2.11 -2.63 10.64
CA GLU A 121 -2.77 -1.88 9.54
C GLU A 121 -1.99 -0.60 9.17
N ASN A 122 -1.43 0.08 10.17
CA ASN A 122 -0.70 1.35 10.01
C ASN A 122 0.81 1.18 9.84
N LYS A 123 1.31 -0.06 9.79
CA LYS A 123 2.73 -0.32 9.47
C LYS A 123 3.00 -0.03 7.99
N PRO A 124 4.24 0.37 7.64
CA PRO A 124 4.61 0.56 6.23
C PRO A 124 4.43 -0.72 5.44
N SER A 125 3.81 -0.62 4.25
CA SER A 125 3.77 -1.73 3.30
C SER A 125 5.06 -1.79 2.47
N GLN A 126 5.21 -2.84 1.65
CA GLN A 126 6.29 -2.90 0.65
C GLN A 126 6.10 -1.90 -0.50
N ILE A 127 4.91 -1.29 -0.61
CA ILE A 127 4.59 -0.26 -1.59
C ILE A 127 5.00 1.10 -1.01
N SER A 128 5.90 1.79 -1.70
CA SER A 128 6.43 3.07 -1.23
C SER A 128 5.34 4.11 -1.03
N GLY A 129 5.29 4.72 0.16
CA GLY A 129 4.31 5.75 0.52
C GLY A 129 2.95 5.24 1.00
N TYR A 130 2.77 3.93 1.15
CA TYR A 130 1.53 3.31 1.62
C TYR A 130 1.76 2.55 2.94
N THR A 131 0.82 2.69 3.87
CA THR A 131 0.65 1.72 4.96
C THR A 131 -0.02 0.45 4.44
N ASN A 132 0.00 -0.62 5.25
CA ASN A 132 -0.65 -1.88 4.91
C ASN A 132 -2.13 -1.70 4.57
N ILE A 133 -2.88 -0.93 5.38
CA ILE A 133 -4.29 -0.68 5.12
C ILE A 133 -4.51 0.16 3.88
N GLN A 134 -3.70 1.21 3.66
CA GLN A 134 -3.80 2.03 2.45
C GLN A 134 -3.53 1.23 1.18
N ALA A 135 -2.60 0.27 1.22
CA ALA A 135 -2.33 -0.62 0.11
C ALA A 135 -3.53 -1.55 -0.16
N LEU A 136 -4.10 -2.15 0.88
CA LEU A 136 -5.28 -3.01 0.75
C LEU A 136 -6.52 -2.26 0.26
N ASP A 137 -6.77 -1.07 0.79
CA ASP A 137 -7.82 -0.14 0.37
C ASP A 137 -7.65 0.36 -1.06
N ALA A 138 -6.40 0.37 -1.54
CA ALA A 138 -6.08 0.68 -2.92
C ALA A 138 -6.23 -0.52 -3.88
N GLY A 139 -6.54 -1.72 -3.38
CA GLY A 139 -6.54 -2.95 -4.18
C GLY A 139 -5.15 -3.43 -4.55
N ALA A 140 -4.14 -3.10 -3.75
CA ALA A 140 -2.76 -3.52 -3.95
C ALA A 140 -2.32 -4.50 -2.86
N TYR A 141 -1.45 -5.43 -3.23
CA TYR A 141 -0.88 -6.42 -2.32
C TYR A 141 0.23 -5.77 -1.45
N PRO A 142 0.03 -5.64 -0.12
CA PRO A 142 0.96 -4.94 0.76
C PRO A 142 2.33 -5.63 0.87
N GLY A 143 2.41 -6.93 0.60
CA GLY A 143 3.64 -7.71 0.65
C GLY A 143 4.54 -7.61 -0.58
N PHE A 144 4.14 -6.89 -1.65
CA PHE A 144 4.89 -6.83 -2.90
C PHE A 144 5.20 -5.40 -3.33
N SER A 145 6.48 -5.06 -3.43
CA SER A 145 6.93 -3.72 -3.83
C SER A 145 6.58 -3.33 -5.26
N PHE A 146 6.36 -4.32 -6.14
CA PHE A 146 5.90 -4.10 -7.51
C PHE A 146 4.38 -3.93 -7.62
N SER A 147 3.62 -4.21 -6.55
CA SER A 147 2.16 -4.13 -6.60
C SER A 147 1.72 -2.69 -6.78
N LYS A 148 0.84 -2.47 -7.74
CA LYS A 148 0.35 -1.13 -8.09
C LYS A 148 -1.07 -0.93 -7.54
N PRO A 149 -1.31 0.15 -6.76
CA PRO A 149 -2.64 0.65 -6.44
C PRO A 149 -3.57 0.68 -7.66
N VAL A 150 -4.74 0.05 -7.53
CA VAL A 150 -5.86 0.19 -8.48
C VAL A 150 -6.59 1.51 -8.22
N VAL A 151 -6.71 1.89 -6.95
CA VAL A 151 -7.27 3.16 -6.50
C VAL A 151 -6.15 4.00 -5.87
N ASN A 152 -5.94 5.21 -6.38
CA ASN A 152 -4.88 6.10 -5.89
C ASN A 152 -5.30 6.85 -4.63
N HIS A 153 -4.75 6.46 -3.47
CA HIS A 153 -4.93 7.18 -2.20
C HIS A 153 -3.82 8.20 -1.89
N THR A 154 -2.71 8.21 -2.66
CA THR A 154 -1.52 9.05 -2.39
C THR A 154 -1.44 10.35 -3.19
N GLY A 155 -2.41 10.62 -4.07
CA GLY A 155 -2.34 11.71 -5.05
C GLY A 155 -2.68 13.11 -4.53
N GLU A 156 -3.37 13.26 -3.41
CA GLU A 156 -3.98 14.57 -3.08
C GLU A 156 -3.05 15.55 -2.34
N TYR A 157 -2.06 15.09 -1.59
CA TYR A 157 -1.30 15.99 -0.70
C TYR A 157 -0.08 16.64 -1.33
N ILE A 158 0.59 15.99 -2.28
CA ILE A 158 1.80 16.52 -2.91
C ILE A 158 1.44 17.66 -3.89
N GLY A 159 0.30 17.56 -4.58
CA GLY A 159 -0.17 18.59 -5.53
C GLY A 159 -0.49 19.93 -4.85
N ILE A 160 -1.15 19.89 -3.69
CA ILE A 160 -1.56 21.10 -2.96
C ILE A 160 -0.34 21.86 -2.42
N GLY A 161 0.66 21.16 -1.89
CA GLY A 161 1.88 21.78 -1.36
C GLY A 161 2.65 22.57 -2.41
N VAL A 162 2.80 22.03 -3.63
CA VAL A 162 3.48 22.70 -4.74
C VAL A 162 2.72 23.95 -5.20
N ILE A 163 1.39 23.90 -5.25
CA ILE A 163 0.55 25.04 -5.62
C ILE A 163 0.71 26.19 -4.62
N ILE A 164 0.69 25.90 -3.31
CA ILE A 164 0.83 26.93 -2.26
C ILE A 164 2.20 27.63 -2.36
N VAL A 165 3.28 26.87 -2.55
CA VAL A 165 4.63 27.43 -2.69
C VAL A 165 4.74 28.32 -3.94
N LEU A 166 4.16 27.92 -5.06
CA LEU A 166 4.13 28.73 -6.28
C LEU A 166 3.38 30.06 -6.08
N PHE A 167 2.20 30.04 -5.47
CA PHE A 167 1.43 31.26 -5.19
C PHE A 167 2.16 32.21 -4.24
N ALA A 168 2.75 31.69 -3.17
CA ALA A 168 3.53 32.48 -2.23
C ALA A 168 4.76 33.14 -2.90
N SER A 169 5.43 32.39 -3.79
CA SER A 169 6.59 32.88 -4.55
C SER A 169 6.22 34.03 -5.48
N ILE A 170 5.11 33.89 -6.23
CA ILE A 170 4.61 34.92 -7.14
C ILE A 170 4.20 36.18 -6.37
N PHE A 171 3.53 36.02 -5.22
CA PHE A 171 3.12 37.14 -4.38
C PHE A 171 4.34 37.90 -3.79
N MET A 172 5.35 37.16 -3.32
CA MET A 172 6.62 37.74 -2.86
C MET A 172 7.34 38.50 -3.97
N LEU A 173 7.45 37.91 -5.16
CA LEU A 173 8.07 38.54 -6.33
C LEU A 173 7.32 39.82 -6.74
N TYR A 174 5.99 39.77 -6.80
CA TYR A 174 5.16 40.95 -7.08
C TYR A 174 5.38 42.04 -6.05
N TYR A 175 5.34 41.71 -4.75
CA TYR A 175 5.55 42.68 -3.69
C TYR A 175 6.95 43.30 -3.74
N VAL A 176 8.01 42.50 -3.91
CA VAL A 176 9.40 43.00 -3.98
C VAL A 176 9.62 43.91 -5.19
N PHE A 177 9.10 43.56 -6.36
CA PHE A 177 9.30 44.35 -7.57
C PHE A 177 8.37 45.57 -7.68
N ASN A 178 7.19 45.53 -7.06
CA ASN A 178 6.23 46.63 -7.12
C ASN A 178 6.39 47.64 -5.96
N ARG A 179 7.28 47.39 -4.99
CA ARG A 179 7.60 48.31 -3.88
C ARG A 179 8.49 49.50 -4.28
N ARG A 180 9.06 49.50 -5.49
CA ARG A 180 9.94 50.57 -6.00
C ARG A 180 9.33 51.36 -7.16
N LYS A 181 8.01 51.35 -7.30
CA LYS A 181 7.26 52.32 -8.10
C LYS A 181 6.61 53.35 -7.20
#